data_AF-M0ETK0-F1
#
_entry.id   AF-M0ETK0-F1
#
_cell.length_a   1.000
_cell.length_b   1.000
_cell.length_c   1.000
_cell.angle_alpha   90.00
_cell.angle_beta   90.00
_cell.angle_gamma   90.00
#
_symmetry.space_group_name_H-M   'P 1'
#
loop_
_entity.id
_entity.type
_entity.pdbx_description
1 polymer ?
#
loop_
_entity_poly.entity_id
_entity_poly.type
_entity_poly.pdbx_seq_one_letter_code
_entity_poly.pdbx_strand_id
1 'polypeptide(L)' 'MFDSLSDPMRSLLVRLGFLAAGALVGLALNALDVAGVLAVPLAVVALLVVGELSLFAAGEGP' A
#
# COMPACT_ATOMS: atom_id res chain seq x y z
N MET A 1 15.64 -5.26 12.49
CA MET A 1 15.61 -3.79 12.77
C MET A 1 14.20 -3.22 12.68
N PHE A 2 13.37 -3.74 11.77
CA PHE A 2 11.92 -3.48 11.77
C PHE A 2 11.24 -4.02 13.04
N ASP A 3 11.67 -5.19 13.52
CA ASP A 3 11.13 -5.83 14.73
C ASP A 3 11.48 -5.12 16.05
N SER A 4 12.44 -4.18 16.02
CA SER A 4 12.78 -3.33 17.17
C SER A 4 11.94 -2.05 17.25
N LEU A 5 11.01 -1.85 16.32
CA LEU A 5 10.09 -0.72 16.31
C LEU A 5 8.83 -1.04 17.12
N SER A 6 8.27 -0.02 17.77
CA SER A 6 6.98 -0.14 18.44
C SER A 6 5.88 -0.54 17.44
N ASP A 7 4.91 -1.31 17.92
CA ASP A 7 3.82 -1.84 17.08
C ASP A 7 3.08 -0.76 16.26
N PRO A 8 2.80 0.46 16.79
CA PRO A 8 2.19 1.54 16.01
C PRO A 8 3.10 2.03 14.87
N MET A 9 4.40 2.12 15.11
CA MET A 9 5.37 2.57 14.10
C MET A 9 5.51 1.53 12.99
N ARG A 10 5.50 0.25 13.36
CA ARG A 10 5.58 -0.87 12.41
C ARG A 10 4.36 -0.88 11.49
N SER A 11 3.16 -0.73 12.05
CA SER A 11 1.90 -0.63 11.30
C SER A 11 1.92 0.54 10.31
N LEU A 12 2.37 1.73 10.75
CA LEU A 12 2.49 2.90 9.87
C LEU A 12 3.46 2.67 8.70
N LEU A 13 4.62 2.06 8.96
CA LEU A 13 5.59 1.79 7.89
C LEU A 13 5.09 0.74 6.89
N VAL A 14 4.35 -0.27 7.35
CA VAL A 14 3.71 -1.24 6.46
C VAL A 14 2.70 -0.55 5.56
N ARG A 15 1.82 0.28 6.13
CA ARG A 15 0.86 1.10 5.38
C ARG A 15 1.54 2.03 4.37
N LEU A 16 2.63 2.68 4.78
CA LEU A 16 3.43 3.53 3.89
C LEU A 16 4.07 2.71 2.74
N GLY A 17 4.52 1.50 3.02
CA GLY A 17 5.03 0.57 2.01
C GLY A 17 3.97 0.23 0.96
N PHE A 18 2.75 -0.12 1.40
CA PHE A 18 1.62 -0.38 0.49
C PHE A 18 1.22 0.87 -0.31
N LEU A 19 1.22 2.05 0.31
CA LEU A 19 0.99 3.33 -0.36
C LEU A 19 2.03 3.58 -1.47
N ALA A 20 3.32 3.43 -1.15
CA ALA A 20 4.41 3.63 -2.09
C ALA A 20 4.35 2.61 -3.24
N ALA A 21 4.08 1.33 -2.94
CA ALA A 21 3.88 0.31 -3.95
C ALA A 21 2.69 0.65 -4.86
N GLY A 22 1.57 1.10 -4.29
CA GLY A 22 0.39 1.51 -5.03
C GLY A 22 0.66 2.67 -5.99
N ALA A 23 1.40 3.68 -5.51
CA ALA A 23 1.79 4.82 -6.34
C ALA A 23 2.72 4.39 -7.49
N LEU A 24 3.69 3.51 -7.23
CA LEU A 24 4.61 3.00 -8.26
C LEU A 24 3.90 2.15 -9.31
N VAL A 25 3.03 1.21 -8.89
CA VAL A 25 2.22 0.40 -9.80
C VAL A 25 1.31 1.29 -10.63
N GLY A 26 0.65 2.25 -9.99
CA GLY A 26 -0.19 3.23 -10.64
C GLY A 26 0.55 4.05 -11.69
N LEU A 27 1.75 4.54 -11.36
CA LEU A 27 2.59 5.28 -12.31
C LEU A 27 3.03 4.41 -13.48
N ALA A 28 3.40 3.15 -13.24
CA ALA A 28 3.76 2.22 -14.30
C ALA A 28 2.58 1.98 -15.25
N LEU A 29 1.38 1.71 -14.73
CA LEU A 29 0.16 1.55 -15.53
C LEU A 29 -0.16 2.80 -16.35
N ASN A 30 -0.06 3.98 -15.73
CA ASN A 30 -0.27 5.25 -16.44
C ASN A 30 0.78 5.46 -17.55
N ALA A 31 2.05 5.11 -17.33
CA ALA A 31 3.10 5.19 -18.34
C ALA A 31 2.88 4.21 -19.52
N LEU A 32 2.23 3.08 -19.26
CA LEU A 32 1.78 2.09 -20.25
C LEU A 32 0.46 2.49 -20.93
N ASP A 33 -0.09 3.67 -20.64
CA ASP A 33 -1.39 4.17 -21.10
C ASP A 33 -2.57 3.23 -20.74
N VAL A 34 -2.40 2.46 -19.66
CA VAL A 34 -3.45 1.58 -19.12
C VAL A 34 -4.27 2.37 -18.11
N ALA A 35 -5.59 2.43 -18.32
CA ALA A 35 -6.56 3.09 -17.44
C ALA A 35 -6.41 4.62 -17.29
N GLY A 36 -5.53 5.25 -18.06
CA GLY A 36 -5.34 6.71 -18.14
C GLY A 36 -5.10 7.37 -16.78
N VAL A 37 -5.54 8.61 -16.62
CA VAL A 37 -5.33 9.46 -15.42
C VAL A 37 -5.78 8.78 -14.11
N LEU A 38 -6.73 7.85 -14.16
CA LEU A 38 -7.26 7.16 -12.98
C LEU A 38 -6.42 5.95 -12.54
N ALA A 39 -5.44 5.52 -13.33
CA ALA A 39 -4.60 4.37 -13.02
C ALA A 39 -3.88 4.51 -11.67
N VAL A 40 -3.33 5.71 -11.41
CA VAL A 40 -2.60 6.01 -10.18
C VAL A 40 -3.50 5.95 -8.93
N PRO A 41 -4.59 6.73 -8.84
CA PRO A 41 -5.44 6.69 -7.65
C PRO A 41 -6.09 5.32 -7.45
N LEU A 42 -6.47 4.61 -8.51
CA LEU A 42 -7.06 3.26 -8.39
C LEU A 42 -6.04 2.24 -7.86
N ALA A 43 -4.81 2.26 -8.36
CA ALA A 43 -3.76 1.35 -7.88
C ALA A 43 -3.41 1.62 -6.42
N VAL A 44 -3.35 2.89 -5.99
CA VAL A 44 -3.14 3.27 -4.60
C VAL A 44 -4.25 2.71 -3.70
N VAL A 45 -5.51 2.95 -4.05
CA VAL A 45 -6.65 2.48 -3.24
C VAL A 45 -6.66 0.95 -3.17
N ALA A 46 -6.44 0.27 -4.30
CA ALA A 46 -6.42 -1.19 -4.35
C ALA A 46 -5.33 -1.78 -3.44
N LEU A 47 -4.10 -1.24 -3.52
CA LEU A 47 -2.99 -1.73 -2.71
C LEU A 47 -3.12 -1.39 -1.23
N LEU A 48 -3.74 -0.26 -0.87
CA LEU A 48 -4.09 0.04 0.51
C LEU A 48 -5.12 -0.94 1.07
N VAL A 49 -6.17 -1.27 0.30
CA VAL A 49 -7.17 -2.26 0.71
C VAL A 49 -6.52 -3.63 0.90
N VAL A 50 -5.66 -4.05 -0.02
CA VAL A 50 -4.91 -5.31 0.11
C VAL A 50 -3.99 -5.27 1.33
N GLY A 51 -3.32 -4.15 1.57
CA GLY A 51 -2.45 -3.96 2.73
C GLY A 51 -3.20 -4.07 4.06
N GLU A 52 -4.35 -3.40 4.20
CA GLU A 52 -5.19 -3.52 5.39
C GLU A 52 -5.73 -4.94 5.58
N LEU A 53 -6.18 -5.61 4.51
CA LEU A 53 -6.60 -7.01 4.59
C LEU A 53 -5.46 -7.92 5.04
N SER A 54 -4.23 -7.66 4.58
CA SER A 54 -3.05 -8.43 4.99
C SER A 54 -2.69 -8.22 6.47
N LEU A 55 -2.76 -6.97 6.96
CA LEU A 55 -2.53 -6.65 8.37
C LEU A 55 -3.62 -7.26 9.27
N PHE A 56 -4.88 -7.18 8.84
CA PHE A 56 -5.98 -7.81 9.53
C PHE A 56 -5.80 -9.34 9.61
N ALA A 57 -5.39 -9.99 8.52
CA ALA A 57 -5.09 -11.42 8.51
C ALA A 57 -3.90 -11.80 9.39
N ALA A 58 -2.93 -10.89 9.55
CA ALA A 58 -1.79 -11.07 10.45
C ALA A 58 -2.14 -10.86 11.93
N GLY A 59 -3.34 -10.35 12.24
CA GLY A 59 -3.76 -10.04 13.61
C GLY A 59 -3.34 -8.65 14.09
N GLU A 60 -2.73 -7.83 13.22
CA GLU A 60 -2.29 -6.45 13.48
C GLU A 60 -3.39 -5.40 13.21
N GLY A 61 -4.65 -5.72 13.55
CA GLY A 61 -5.78 -4.78 13.44
C GLY A 61 -5.78 -3.69 14.52
N PRO A 62 -6.54 -2.59 14.33
CA PRO A 62 -6.66 -1.51 15.33
C PRO A 62 -7.20 -1.99 16.68
#